data_AF-A0A7C1AA40-F1
#
_entry.id   AF-A0A7C1AA40-F1
#
_cell.length_a   1.000
_cell.length_b   1.000
_cell.length_c   1.000
_cell.angle_alpha   90.00
_cell.angle_beta   90.00
_cell.angle_gamma   90.00
#
_symmetry.space_group_name_H-M   'P 1'
#
loop_
_entity.id
_entity.type
_entity.pdbx_description
1 polymer ?
#
loop_
_entity_poly.entity_id
_entity_poly.type
_entity_poly.pdbx_seq_one_letter_code
_entity_poly.pdbx_strand_id
1 'polypeptide(L)'
;MFRHKFVIITFALLLLMGSPATKAGEIYLSGFLQGLYGGGLDSDNPTPTELTASETRLQLKLESFSDGAEFFGRLDFVYDDYNDPGVDLELREGYTKFRVGNNLDFKIGRQIVTWGTGDLI
;
A
#
# COMPACT_ATOMS: atom_id res chain seq x y z
N MET A 1 -8.17 10.61 -14.33
CA MET A 1 -7.26 10.55 -13.15
C MET A 1 -6.57 9.18 -12.98
N PHE A 2 -7.27 8.06 -13.22
CA PHE A 2 -6.74 6.68 -13.10
C PHE A 2 -5.44 6.35 -13.85
N ARG A 3 -5.29 6.86 -15.08
CA ARG A 3 -4.15 6.53 -15.96
C ARG A 3 -2.79 6.99 -15.42
N HIS A 4 -2.75 8.06 -14.63
CA HIS A 4 -1.50 8.58 -14.06
C HIS A 4 -1.03 7.77 -12.84
N LYS A 5 -1.97 7.33 -11.98
CA LYS A 5 -1.66 6.48 -10.82
C LYS A 5 -1.04 5.15 -11.26
N PHE A 6 -1.61 4.52 -12.29
CA PHE A 6 -1.08 3.28 -12.87
C PHE A 6 0.33 3.46 -13.43
N VAL A 7 0.58 4.53 -14.19
CA VAL A 7 1.91 4.79 -14.78
C VAL A 7 2.98 4.99 -13.70
N ILE A 8 2.68 5.71 -12.61
CA ILE A 8 3.62 5.94 -11.51
C ILE A 8 3.97 4.61 -10.82
N ILE A 9 2.99 3.72 -10.64
CA ILE A 9 3.18 2.41 -10.01
C ILE A 9 3.97 1.48 -10.92
N THR A 10 3.65 1.44 -12.21
CA THR A 10 4.42 0.65 -13.18
C THR A 10 5.87 1.13 -13.27
N PHE A 11 6.09 2.45 -13.23
CA PHE A 11 7.43 3.03 -13.22
C PHE A 11 8.19 2.71 -11.93
N ALA A 12 7.52 2.73 -10.77
CA ALA A 12 8.10 2.32 -9.49
C ALA A 12 8.46 0.82 -9.47
N LEU A 13 7.59 -0.05 -9.99
CA LEU A 13 7.85 -1.49 -10.16
C LEU A 13 9.00 -1.78 -11.13
N LEU A 14 9.11 -1.02 -12.22
CA LEU A 14 10.24 -1.15 -13.17
C LEU A 14 11.57 -0.67 -12.58
N LEU A 15 11.56 0.43 -11.82
CA LEU A 15 12.73 0.89 -11.04
C LEU A 15 13.17 -0.15 -10.02
N LEU A 16 12.22 -0.91 -9.45
CA LEU A 16 12.50 -1.98 -8.51
C LEU A 16 13.16 -3.19 -9.17
N MET A 17 12.78 -3.55 -10.39
CA MET A 17 13.42 -4.63 -11.15
C MET A 17 14.82 -4.25 -11.68
N GLY A 18 15.13 -2.96 -11.80
CA GLY A 18 16.42 -2.44 -12.29
C GLY A 18 17.42 -2.02 -11.20
N SER A 19 17.04 -2.10 -9.93
CA SER A 19 17.87 -1.70 -8.80
C SER A 19 18.94 -2.76 -8.47
N PRO A 20 20.14 -2.40 -7.96
CA PRO A 20 21.11 -3.38 -7.42
C PRO A 20 20.53 -4.25 -6.29
N ALA A 21 19.39 -3.84 -5.73
CA ALA A 21 18.50 -4.65 -4.89
C ALA A 21 17.96 -5.92 -5.59
N THR A 22 18.20 -6.17 -6.88
CA THR A 22 17.94 -7.49 -7.52
C THR A 22 18.87 -8.60 -6.99
N LYS A 23 19.92 -8.25 -6.22
CA LYS A 23 20.65 -9.17 -5.34
C LYS A 23 19.94 -9.40 -3.98
N ALA A 24 18.69 -8.97 -3.86
CA ALA A 24 17.83 -9.13 -2.70
C ALA A 24 17.76 -10.59 -2.26
N GLY A 25 17.79 -10.80 -0.94
CA GLY A 25 17.58 -12.11 -0.31
C GLY A 25 16.12 -12.55 -0.45
N GLU A 26 15.65 -13.33 0.51
CA GLU A 26 14.29 -13.87 0.48
C GLU A 26 13.24 -12.75 0.30
N ILE A 27 12.23 -13.05 -0.52
CA ILE A 27 11.11 -12.16 -0.79
C ILE A 27 9.91 -12.68 -0.01
N TYR A 28 9.32 -11.83 0.81
CA TYR A 28 8.13 -12.12 1.59
C TYR A 28 6.95 -11.34 1.02
N LEU A 29 5.91 -12.08 0.60
CA LEU A 29 4.64 -11.51 0.19
C LEU A 29 3.59 -11.86 1.25
N SER A 30 2.92 -10.83 1.77
CA SER A 30 1.85 -10.97 2.75
C SER A 30 0.73 -9.97 2.44
N GLY A 31 -0.43 -10.15 3.07
CA GLY A 31 -1.56 -9.27 2.81
C GLY A 31 -2.85 -9.76 3.46
N PHE A 32 -3.94 -9.05 3.19
CA PHE A 32 -5.28 -9.44 3.61
C PHE A 32 -6.33 -9.02 2.58
N LEU A 33 -7.45 -9.72 2.59
CA LEU A 33 -8.68 -9.35 1.91
C LEU A 33 -9.76 -9.14 2.97
N GLN A 34 -10.42 -7.99 2.94
CA GLN A 34 -11.45 -7.60 3.89
C GLN A 34 -12.69 -7.12 3.14
N GLY A 35 -13.86 -7.53 3.61
CA GLY A 35 -15.15 -6.99 3.16
C GLY A 35 -15.89 -6.34 4.33
N LEU A 36 -16.48 -5.17 4.09
CA LEU A 36 -17.34 -4.44 5.01
C LEU A 36 -18.67 -4.14 4.31
N TYR A 37 -19.73 -4.81 4.75
CA TYR A 37 -21.07 -4.66 4.20
C TYR A 37 -22.06 -4.38 5.32
N GLY A 38 -22.96 -3.43 5.08
CA GLY A 38 -24.01 -3.05 6.01
C GLY A 38 -25.26 -2.62 5.26
N GLY A 39 -26.43 -2.88 5.84
CA GLY A 39 -27.73 -2.44 5.33
C GLY A 39 -28.49 -1.65 6.38
N GLY A 40 -29.21 -0.62 5.94
CA GLY A 40 -30.21 0.08 6.73
C GLY A 40 -31.51 -0.72 6.80
N LEU A 41 -32.31 -0.47 7.82
CA LEU A 41 -33.66 -1.04 7.98
C LEU A 41 -34.74 0.06 7.99
N ASP A 42 -34.34 1.31 7.76
CA ASP A 42 -35.23 2.47 7.80
C ASP A 42 -36.02 2.57 6.50
N SER A 43 -37.34 2.61 6.62
CA SER A 43 -38.26 2.77 5.50
C SER A 43 -38.22 4.16 4.87
N ASP A 44 -37.78 5.18 5.61
CA ASP A 44 -37.70 6.57 5.16
C ASP A 44 -36.25 6.98 4.82
N ASN A 45 -35.41 6.03 4.42
CA ASN A 45 -34.01 6.28 4.13
C ASN A 45 -33.82 7.29 2.98
N PRO A 46 -33.21 8.47 3.23
CA PRO A 46 -33.01 9.49 2.21
C PRO A 46 -31.78 9.23 1.32
N THR A 47 -31.00 8.16 1.53
CA THR A 47 -29.81 7.83 0.73
C THR A 47 -30.15 7.10 -0.57
N PRO A 48 -29.27 7.15 -1.60
CA PRO A 48 -29.52 6.50 -2.90
C PRO A 48 -29.57 4.97 -2.87
N THR A 49 -29.11 4.36 -1.78
CA THR A 49 -29.01 2.91 -1.57
C THR A 49 -29.41 2.57 -0.14
N GLU A 50 -29.89 1.35 0.08
CA GLU A 50 -30.14 0.79 1.42
C GLU A 50 -28.86 0.25 2.07
N LEU A 51 -27.75 0.18 1.33
CA LEU A 51 -26.46 -0.19 1.90
C LEU A 51 -25.91 0.97 2.72
N THR A 52 -25.45 0.71 3.94
CA THR A 52 -24.73 1.68 4.80
C THR A 52 -23.21 1.52 4.71
N ALA A 53 -22.74 0.37 4.22
CA ALA A 53 -21.36 0.12 3.86
C ALA A 53 -21.31 -0.92 2.73
N SER A 54 -20.41 -0.72 1.77
CA SER A 54 -20.13 -1.68 0.70
C SER A 54 -18.69 -1.51 0.23
N GLU A 55 -17.74 -1.81 1.11
CA GLU A 55 -16.31 -1.70 0.82
C GLU A 55 -15.66 -3.09 0.76
N THR A 56 -14.84 -3.33 -0.25
CA THR A 56 -13.91 -4.45 -0.31
C THR A 56 -12.49 -3.94 -0.42
N ARG A 57 -11.60 -4.40 0.46
CA ARG A 57 -10.20 -3.98 0.49
C ARG A 57 -9.26 -5.16 0.36
N LEU A 58 -8.34 -5.06 -0.60
CA LEU A 58 -7.18 -5.94 -0.72
C LEU A 58 -5.93 -5.12 -0.40
N GLN A 59 -5.17 -5.53 0.62
CA GLN A 59 -3.85 -4.97 0.89
C GLN A 59 -2.79 -6.02 0.60
N LEU A 60 -1.76 -5.63 -0.14
CA LEU A 60 -0.58 -6.44 -0.43
C LEU A 60 0.67 -5.76 0.11
N LYS A 61 1.53 -6.53 0.77
CA LYS A 61 2.81 -6.12 1.31
C LYS A 61 3.92 -7.01 0.75
N LEU A 62 4.91 -6.38 0.13
CA LEU A 62 6.11 -7.02 -0.37
C LEU A 62 7.31 -6.54 0.45
N GLU A 63 8.06 -7.48 1.00
CA GLU A 63 9.26 -7.22 1.79
C GLU A 63 10.41 -8.04 1.22
N SER A 64 11.60 -7.46 1.23
CA SER A 64 12.82 -8.22 0.97
C SER A 64 13.97 -7.68 1.79
N PHE A 65 14.75 -8.60 2.35
CA PHE A 65 15.87 -8.29 3.23
C PHE A 65 17.13 -8.94 2.67
N SER A 66 18.22 -8.17 2.62
CA SER A 66 19.56 -8.66 2.29
C SER A 66 20.60 -7.88 3.08
N ASP A 67 21.84 -8.38 3.09
CA ASP A 67 22.94 -7.72 3.79
C ASP A 67 23.26 -6.31 3.26
N GLY A 68 22.94 -6.03 1.98
CA GLY A 68 23.28 -4.76 1.33
C GLY A 68 22.11 -3.78 1.18
N ALA A 69 20.88 -4.30 1.08
CA ALA A 69 19.69 -3.49 0.86
C ALA A 69 18.42 -4.20 1.32
N GLU A 70 17.44 -3.40 1.76
CA GLU A 70 16.10 -3.81 2.11
C GLU A 70 15.10 -3.13 1.17
N PHE A 71 14.04 -3.83 0.81
CA PHE A 71 12.93 -3.28 0.05
C PHE A 71 11.61 -3.48 0.79
N PHE A 72 10.76 -2.46 0.75
CA PHE A 72 9.42 -2.49 1.30
C PHE A 72 8.42 -1.85 0.34
N GLY A 73 7.34 -2.56 0.04
CA GLY A 73 6.21 -2.05 -0.74
C GLY A 73 4.89 -2.44 -0.09
N ARG A 74 3.94 -1.49 -0.04
CA ARG A 74 2.58 -1.71 0.43
C ARG A 74 1.57 -1.05 -0.52
N LEU A 75 0.70 -1.87 -1.09
CA LEU A 75 -0.35 -1.48 -2.03
C LEU A 75 -1.72 -1.77 -1.42
N ASP A 76 -2.63 -0.80 -1.51
CA ASP A 76 -4.05 -0.95 -1.20
C ASP A 76 -4.89 -0.86 -2.48
N PHE A 77 -5.84 -1.78 -2.60
CA PHE A 77 -6.92 -1.75 -3.57
C PHE A 77 -8.22 -1.69 -2.78
N VAL A 78 -9.00 -0.62 -2.97
CA VAL A 78 -10.29 -0.43 -2.29
C VAL A 78 -11.35 -0.33 -3.36
N TYR A 79 -12.35 -1.20 -3.28
CA TYR A 79 -13.57 -1.09 -4.06
C TYR A 79 -14.68 -0.59 -3.14
N ASP A 80 -15.32 0.51 -3.50
CA ASP A 80 -16.49 1.05 -2.80
C ASP A 80 -17.66 1.13 -3.79
N ASP A 81 -18.84 0.69 -3.37
CA ASP A 81 -20.08 0.63 -4.14
C ASP A 81 -21.22 1.48 -3.52
N TYR A 82 -20.93 2.28 -2.50
CA TYR A 82 -21.97 3.01 -1.74
C TYR A 82 -22.56 4.21 -2.50
N ASN A 83 -21.74 5.05 -3.15
CA ASN A 83 -22.22 6.29 -3.78
C ASN A 83 -21.60 6.58 -5.15
N ASP A 84 -20.32 6.22 -5.36
CA ASP A 84 -19.63 6.30 -6.66
C ASP A 84 -18.83 5.01 -6.87
N PRO A 85 -19.43 3.99 -7.51
CA PRO A 85 -18.80 2.68 -7.67
C PRO A 85 -17.44 2.78 -8.34
N GLY A 86 -16.40 2.38 -7.61
CA GLY A 86 -15.05 2.61 -8.08
C GLY A 86 -14.02 1.77 -7.35
N VAL A 87 -12.96 1.43 -8.07
CA VAL A 87 -11.74 0.88 -7.49
C VAL A 87 -10.76 2.03 -7.29
N ASP A 88 -10.32 2.30 -6.07
CA ASP A 88 -9.13 3.11 -5.81
C ASP A 88 -7.90 2.23 -5.56
N LEU A 89 -6.78 2.68 -6.08
CA LEU A 89 -5.49 2.03 -5.91
C LEU A 89 -4.52 3.04 -5.29
N GLU A 90 -3.96 2.68 -4.15
CA GLU A 90 -2.98 3.49 -3.43
C GLU A 90 -1.69 2.72 -3.13
N LEU A 91 -0.54 3.27 -3.52
CA LEU A 91 0.76 2.87 -2.97
C LEU A 91 0.95 3.53 -1.61
N ARG A 92 0.63 2.85 -0.51
CA ARG A 92 0.75 3.42 0.85
C ARG A 92 2.20 3.70 1.22
N GLU A 93 3.08 2.74 0.95
CA GLU A 93 4.51 2.81 1.20
C GLU A 93 5.27 2.11 0.08
N GLY A 94 6.46 2.61 -0.24
CA GLY A 94 7.31 2.08 -1.29
C GLY A 94 8.68 2.70 -1.16
N TYR A 95 9.60 1.99 -0.52
CA TYR A 95 10.95 2.50 -0.25
C TYR A 95 12.01 1.41 -0.34
N THR A 96 13.23 1.85 -0.58
CA THR A 96 14.44 1.03 -0.46
C THR A 96 15.32 1.62 0.62
N LYS A 97 15.91 0.76 1.45
CA LYS A 97 16.90 1.12 2.45
C LYS A 97 18.21 0.43 2.11
N PHE A 98 19.32 1.15 2.22
CA PHE A 98 20.64 0.59 1.94
C PHE A 98 21.71 1.36 2.70
N ARG A 99 22.86 0.72 2.88
CA ARG A 99 24.00 1.31 3.58
C ARG A 99 25.09 1.69 2.58
N VAL A 100 25.72 2.85 2.79
CA VAL A 100 26.90 3.29 2.06
C VAL A 100 28.08 3.33 3.04
N GLY A 101 29.07 2.45 2.82
CA GLY A 101 30.17 2.24 3.76
C GLY A 101 29.68 1.62 5.07
N ASN A 102 30.25 2.04 6.21
CA ASN A 102 29.89 1.53 7.54
C ASN A 102 29.11 2.54 8.40
N ASN A 103 28.86 3.73 7.87
CA ASN A 103 28.45 4.89 8.70
C ASN A 103 27.21 5.62 8.19
N LEU A 104 26.71 5.29 6.99
CA LEU A 104 25.60 6.02 6.38
C LEU A 104 24.50 5.05 5.95
N ASP A 105 23.32 5.21 6.54
CA ASP A 105 22.11 4.51 6.14
C ASP A 105 21.20 5.46 5.37
N PHE A 106 20.76 5.02 4.19
CA PHE A 106 19.84 5.77 3.34
C PHE A 106 18.51 5.03 3.23
N LYS A 107 17.41 5.78 3.26
CA LYS A 107 16.06 5.29 2.99
C LYS A 107 15.40 6.24 2.00
N ILE A 108 15.01 5.72 0.83
CA ILE A 108 14.53 6.52 -0.29
C ILE A 108 13.20 5.95 -0.78
N GLY A 109 12.19 6.80 -0.91
CA GLY A 109 10.87 6.45 -1.45
C GLY A 109 9.72 7.05 -0.66
N ARG A 110 8.52 6.51 -0.85
CA ARG A 110 7.32 6.86 -0.08
C ARG A 110 7.34 6.09 1.23
N GLN A 111 7.31 6.81 2.34
CA GLN A 111 7.41 6.25 3.69
C GLN A 111 6.42 6.94 4.62
N ILE A 112 5.95 6.20 5.63
CA ILE A 112 5.26 6.80 6.76
C ILE A 112 6.31 7.15 7.80
N VAL A 113 6.53 8.44 8.04
CA VAL A 113 7.47 8.92 9.07
C VAL A 113 6.69 9.11 10.35
N THR A 114 6.95 8.25 11.33
CA THR A 114 6.50 8.47 12.70
C THR A 114 7.47 9.42 13.40
N TRP A 115 6.94 10.28 14.25
CA TRP A 115 7.72 11.20 15.09
C TRP A 115 7.12 11.21 16.49
N GLY A 116 7.97 11.45 17.49
CA GLY A 116 7.60 11.42 18.90
C GLY A 116 7.87 10.07 19.59
N THR A 117 7.59 10.01 20.89
CA THR A 117 7.88 8.86 21.78
C THR A 117 6.89 7.70 21.64
N GLY A 118 5.88 7.81 20.77
CA GLY A 118 4.71 6.92 20.71
C GLY A 118 4.94 5.52 20.14
N ASP A 119 6.17 5.17 19.74
CA ASP A 119 6.55 3.84 19.22
C ASP A 119 7.15 2.92 20.31
N LEU A 120 7.22 3.41 21.55
CA LEU A 120 7.67 2.65 22.73
C LEU A 120 6.47 2.03 23.45
N ILE A 121 5.89 0.96 22.92
CA ILE A 121 5.04 0.02 23.68
C ILE A 121 5.05 -1.36 23.04
#